data_AF-A0A4S8M015-F1
#
_entry.id   AF-A0A4S8M015-F1
#
_cell.length_a   1.000
_cell.length_b   1.000
_cell.length_c   1.000
_cell.angle_alpha   90.00
_cell.angle_beta   90.00
_cell.angle_gamma   90.00
#
_symmetry.space_group_name_H-M   'P 1'
#
loop_
_entity.id
_entity.type
_entity.pdbx_description
1 polymer ?
#
loop_
_entity_poly.entity_id
_entity_poly.type
_entity_poly.pdbx_seq_one_letter_code
_entity_poly.pdbx_strand_id
1 'polypeptide(L)'
;MSSVYRCFYSRKSFMFPERQLGPHRDWSQEVRFLDSIFRNGAAYSVGKVNGDHWLLYLTNAASEFEPLIKQPTLRDPYPDYTIEILMTDLSPDAREPFSTAPALDKTASDHAQNLSASLGITDIFPEHLTTLDAYSFTPCGYSSNALIKWGEDPSFVPPSPNGNGHCINGTLRTGEGYYTIHVTPEEGWSYASFECNIPLPAVRPASESTSIPDLKTLVQRVVSIFQPGRLSLTLFISSEDEEDSSGGSRVDAAQKAFMDALSVQAMKGVEAGEDKVVAKRAYKRTDKINYEFGGYDLAFASFELFSSVLK
;
A
#
# COMPACT_ATOMS: atom_id res chain seq x y z
N MET A 1 -5.08 31.23 -12.88
CA MET A 1 -5.77 30.43 -11.85
C MET A 1 -5.01 29.12 -11.71
N SER A 2 -4.69 28.71 -10.48
CA SER A 2 -4.11 27.38 -10.22
C SER A 2 -5.18 26.33 -10.46
N SER A 3 -4.93 25.38 -11.37
CA SER A 3 -5.81 24.24 -11.61
C SER A 3 -5.27 23.02 -10.86
N VAL A 4 -6.17 22.24 -10.26
CA VAL A 4 -5.84 20.90 -9.74
C VAL A 4 -5.54 20.01 -10.95
N TYR A 5 -4.33 19.43 -11.00
CA TYR A 5 -3.95 18.53 -12.09
C TYR A 5 -4.79 17.25 -12.08
N ARG A 6 -4.91 16.65 -10.89
CA ARG A 6 -5.68 15.44 -10.64
C ARG A 6 -6.10 15.36 -9.18
N CYS A 7 -7.28 14.84 -8.92
CA CYS A 7 -7.77 14.51 -7.58
C CYS A 7 -8.12 13.02 -7.53
N PHE A 8 -7.72 12.37 -6.45
CA PHE A 8 -8.16 11.04 -6.07
C PHE A 8 -8.77 11.13 -4.67
N TYR A 9 -9.97 10.58 -4.51
CA TYR A 9 -10.59 10.33 -3.23
C TYR A 9 -10.97 8.86 -3.19
N SER A 10 -10.41 8.11 -2.24
CA SER A 10 -10.71 6.70 -2.10
C SER A 10 -10.92 6.31 -0.66
N ARG A 11 -11.64 5.21 -0.46
CA ARG A 11 -11.73 4.52 0.82
C ARG A 11 -12.21 3.09 0.64
N LYS A 12 -11.83 2.22 1.58
CA LYS A 12 -12.51 0.94 1.77
C LYS A 12 -13.94 1.16 2.28
N SER A 13 -14.80 0.20 2.04
CA SER A 13 -16.08 0.08 2.74
C SER A 13 -15.88 0.13 4.27
N PHE A 14 -16.73 0.88 4.96
CA PHE A 14 -16.65 1.01 6.43
C PHE A 14 -17.24 -0.22 7.11
N MET A 15 -16.69 -0.60 8.27
CA MET A 15 -17.34 -1.57 9.16
C MET A 15 -18.63 -1.01 9.78
N PHE A 16 -18.65 0.30 10.07
CA PHE A 16 -19.75 1.01 10.74
C PHE A 16 -20.15 2.29 9.99
N PRO A 17 -20.71 2.18 8.77
CA PRO A 17 -21.07 3.35 7.96
C PRO A 17 -22.11 4.26 8.63
N GLU A 18 -22.98 3.71 9.48
CA GLU A 18 -23.99 4.46 10.24
C GLU A 18 -23.40 5.42 11.28
N ARG A 19 -22.14 5.22 11.68
CA ARG A 19 -21.42 6.09 12.61
C ARG A 19 -20.72 7.27 11.93
N GLN A 20 -20.63 7.27 10.61
CA GLN A 20 -19.98 8.35 9.87
C GLN A 20 -20.88 9.60 9.83
N LEU A 21 -20.23 10.76 9.88
CA LEU A 21 -20.89 12.05 9.71
C LEU A 21 -20.95 12.41 8.22
N GLY A 22 -21.98 13.17 7.82
CA GLY A 22 -22.09 13.62 6.43
C GLY A 22 -20.88 14.45 6.01
N PRO A 23 -20.36 14.30 4.77
CA PRO A 23 -20.91 13.50 3.67
C PRO A 23 -20.58 11.99 3.73
N HIS A 24 -19.74 11.54 4.65
CA HIS A 24 -19.14 10.18 4.67
C HIS A 24 -20.05 9.02 5.06
N ARG A 25 -21.33 9.31 5.36
CA ARG A 25 -22.31 8.28 5.72
C ARG A 25 -22.74 7.43 4.54
N ASP A 26 -22.66 7.97 3.33
CA ASP A 26 -23.14 7.30 2.13
C ASP A 26 -22.32 7.73 0.91
N TRP A 27 -22.04 6.76 0.03
CA TRP A 27 -21.19 7.01 -1.14
C TRP A 27 -21.81 8.05 -2.08
N SER A 28 -23.14 8.06 -2.27
CA SER A 28 -23.79 9.06 -3.13
C SER A 28 -23.70 10.48 -2.56
N GLN A 29 -23.53 10.63 -1.24
CA GLN A 29 -23.34 11.93 -0.60
C GLN A 29 -21.91 12.43 -0.79
N GLU A 30 -20.92 11.54 -0.66
CA GLU A 30 -19.51 11.85 -0.94
C GLU A 30 -19.33 12.26 -2.40
N VAL A 31 -19.91 11.51 -3.35
CA VAL A 31 -19.86 11.83 -4.78
C VAL A 31 -20.54 13.18 -5.06
N ARG A 32 -21.76 13.42 -4.57
CA ARG A 32 -22.44 14.72 -4.75
C ARG A 32 -21.65 15.90 -4.17
N PHE A 33 -20.97 15.69 -3.05
CA PHE A 33 -20.10 16.70 -2.46
C PHE A 33 -18.91 16.98 -3.37
N LEU A 34 -18.24 15.95 -3.89
CA LEU A 34 -17.09 16.09 -4.79
C LEU A 34 -17.47 16.67 -6.16
N ASP A 35 -18.63 16.31 -6.72
CA ASP A 35 -19.17 16.87 -7.96
C ASP A 35 -19.50 18.37 -7.82
N SER A 36 -19.77 18.85 -6.60
CA SER A 36 -19.96 20.28 -6.35
C SER A 36 -18.65 21.08 -6.42
N ILE A 37 -17.51 20.39 -6.33
CA ILE A 37 -16.15 20.96 -6.36
C ILE A 37 -15.51 20.76 -7.75
N PHE A 38 -15.62 19.55 -8.31
CA PHE A 38 -14.97 19.15 -9.57
C PHE A 38 -16.01 18.84 -10.65
N ARG A 39 -15.78 19.34 -11.87
CA ARG A 39 -16.74 19.19 -12.99
C ARG A 39 -16.57 17.91 -13.81
N ASN A 40 -15.42 17.26 -13.71
CA ASN A 40 -15.01 16.11 -14.52
C ASN A 40 -14.65 14.90 -13.64
N GLY A 41 -15.40 14.74 -12.54
CA GLY A 41 -15.28 13.60 -11.64
C GLY A 41 -15.90 12.34 -12.23
N ALA A 42 -15.32 11.20 -11.85
CA ALA A 42 -15.86 9.89 -12.10
C ALA A 42 -15.76 9.04 -10.83
N ALA A 43 -16.85 8.38 -10.47
CA ALA A 43 -16.99 7.58 -9.26
C ALA A 43 -17.15 6.09 -9.59
N TYR A 44 -16.46 5.24 -8.85
CA TYR A 44 -16.37 3.80 -9.07
C TYR A 44 -16.52 3.05 -7.74
N SER A 45 -17.14 1.87 -7.81
CA SER A 45 -17.16 0.87 -6.74
C SER A 45 -16.46 -0.38 -7.25
N VAL A 46 -15.35 -0.74 -6.61
CA VAL A 46 -14.47 -1.84 -7.01
C VAL A 46 -14.62 -2.97 -5.99
N GLY A 47 -15.14 -4.12 -6.44
CA GLY A 47 -15.40 -5.28 -5.57
C GLY A 47 -16.89 -5.53 -5.35
N LYS A 48 -17.23 -6.35 -4.35
CA LYS A 48 -18.61 -6.73 -4.07
C LYS A 48 -19.31 -5.62 -3.30
N VAL A 49 -20.27 -4.94 -3.93
CA VAL A 49 -21.04 -3.85 -3.29
C VAL A 49 -21.81 -4.28 -2.02
N ASN A 50 -22.13 -5.57 -1.90
CA ASN A 50 -22.77 -6.17 -0.73
C ASN A 50 -21.78 -6.84 0.25
N GLY A 51 -20.49 -6.61 0.07
CA GLY A 51 -19.43 -7.15 0.89
C GLY A 51 -18.22 -6.24 0.86
N ASP A 52 -17.05 -6.84 0.77
CA ASP A 52 -15.82 -6.08 0.71
C ASP A 52 -15.62 -5.39 -0.66
N HIS A 53 -15.61 -4.06 -0.63
CA HIS A 53 -15.36 -3.21 -1.78
C HIS A 53 -14.57 -1.96 -1.39
N TRP A 54 -13.99 -1.37 -2.41
CA TRP A 54 -13.22 -0.14 -2.36
C TRP A 54 -13.89 0.90 -3.27
N LEU A 55 -14.00 2.13 -2.78
CA LEU A 55 -14.66 3.24 -3.46
C LEU A 55 -13.60 4.21 -3.95
N LEU A 56 -13.82 4.73 -5.16
CA LEU A 56 -12.91 5.66 -5.81
C LEU A 56 -13.70 6.76 -6.50
N TYR A 57 -13.32 8.00 -6.22
CA TYR A 57 -13.63 9.14 -7.05
C TYR A 57 -12.32 9.68 -7.60
N LEU A 58 -12.27 9.93 -8.90
CA LEU A 58 -11.13 10.62 -9.50
C LEU A 58 -11.58 11.62 -10.55
N THR A 59 -10.75 12.63 -10.78
CA THR A 59 -10.92 13.54 -11.92
C THR A 59 -10.09 13.04 -13.10
N ASN A 60 -10.62 13.18 -14.32
CA ASN A 60 -9.77 13.04 -15.50
C ASN A 60 -8.69 14.15 -15.50
N ALA A 61 -7.53 13.87 -16.10
CA ALA A 61 -6.52 14.89 -16.33
C ALA A 61 -7.16 16.08 -17.06
N ALA A 62 -6.89 17.30 -16.60
CA ALA A 62 -7.54 18.50 -17.14
C ALA A 62 -7.19 18.70 -18.62
N SER A 63 -8.00 18.17 -19.54
CA SER A 63 -7.82 18.35 -21.00
C SER A 63 -8.36 19.69 -21.51
N GLU A 64 -9.01 20.50 -20.67
CA GLU A 64 -9.70 21.73 -21.12
C GLU A 64 -8.92 23.03 -20.86
N PHE A 65 -7.78 22.98 -20.17
CA PHE A 65 -6.89 24.13 -20.05
C PHE A 65 -5.49 23.72 -20.48
N GLU A 66 -5.20 23.89 -21.77
CA GLU A 66 -3.83 24.08 -22.26
C GLU A 66 -3.11 25.03 -21.27
N PRO A 67 -2.10 24.55 -20.52
CA PRO A 67 -1.41 25.43 -19.60
C PRO A 67 -0.71 26.50 -20.44
N LEU A 68 -1.10 27.76 -20.26
CA LEU A 68 -0.45 28.97 -20.83
C LEU A 68 1.06 29.05 -20.51
N ILE A 69 1.56 28.15 -19.68
CA ILE A 69 2.95 27.94 -19.36
C ILE A 69 3.25 26.47 -19.67
N LYS A 70 4.07 26.20 -20.69
CA LYS A 70 4.72 24.89 -20.86
C LYS A 70 5.44 24.60 -19.54
N GLN A 71 4.89 23.69 -18.72
CA GLN A 71 5.52 23.32 -17.47
C GLN A 71 6.95 22.85 -17.78
N PRO A 72 7.94 23.17 -16.93
CA PRO A 72 9.30 22.69 -17.12
C PRO A 72 9.26 21.17 -17.28
N THR A 73 9.94 20.70 -18.32
CA THR A 73 10.02 19.32 -18.83
C THR A 73 10.76 18.38 -17.88
N LEU A 74 10.48 18.42 -16.58
CA LEU A 74 10.90 17.41 -15.63
C LEU A 74 9.70 16.50 -15.37
N ARG A 75 9.28 15.75 -16.40
CA ARG A 75 8.48 14.55 -16.14
C ARG A 75 9.30 13.66 -15.22
N ASP A 76 8.68 13.16 -14.17
CA ASP A 76 9.27 12.09 -13.39
C ASP A 76 9.48 10.92 -14.36
N PRO A 77 10.71 10.40 -14.54
CA PRO A 77 10.93 9.25 -15.42
C PRO A 77 10.30 7.96 -14.86
N TYR A 78 9.81 8.00 -13.62
CA TYR A 78 9.14 6.90 -12.97
C TYR A 78 7.63 7.10 -13.01
N PRO A 79 6.88 6.01 -13.24
CA PRO A 79 5.43 6.05 -13.19
C PRO A 79 4.98 6.37 -11.76
N ASP A 80 3.92 7.18 -11.64
CA ASP A 80 3.21 7.31 -10.39
C ASP A 80 2.70 5.93 -9.98
N TYR A 81 2.90 5.59 -8.73
CA TYR A 81 2.72 4.24 -8.20
C TYR A 81 2.14 4.36 -6.81
N THR A 82 1.08 3.63 -6.50
CA THR A 82 0.53 3.60 -5.13
C THR A 82 -0.06 2.24 -4.86
N ILE A 83 0.55 1.50 -3.93
CA ILE A 83 0.00 0.27 -3.39
C ILE A 83 -0.65 0.55 -2.04
N GLU A 84 -1.87 0.06 -1.83
CA GLU A 84 -2.47 -0.06 -0.51
C GLU A 84 -2.72 -1.55 -0.18
N ILE A 85 -2.45 -1.94 1.07
CA ILE A 85 -2.76 -3.25 1.63
C ILE A 85 -3.66 -3.00 2.83
N LEU A 86 -4.93 -3.37 2.71
CA LEU A 86 -5.98 -3.07 3.68
C LEU A 86 -6.41 -4.37 4.35
N MET A 87 -6.20 -4.47 5.65
CA MET A 87 -6.17 -5.72 6.40
C MET A 87 -7.19 -5.70 7.53
N THR A 88 -8.02 -6.74 7.63
CA THR A 88 -8.98 -6.92 8.74
C THR A 88 -8.83 -8.30 9.36
N ASP A 89 -9.44 -8.49 10.53
CA ASP A 89 -9.42 -9.75 11.27
C ASP A 89 -7.97 -10.18 11.59
N LEU A 90 -7.15 -9.26 12.09
CA LEU A 90 -5.76 -9.51 12.47
C LEU A 90 -5.70 -10.64 13.53
N SER A 91 -4.70 -11.53 13.44
CA SER A 91 -4.53 -12.58 14.46
C SER A 91 -4.24 -11.99 15.84
N PRO A 92 -4.54 -12.73 16.93
CA PRO A 92 -4.17 -12.32 18.29
C PRO A 92 -2.69 -11.93 18.38
N ASP A 93 -1.79 -12.79 17.92
CA ASP A 93 -0.34 -12.56 17.94
C ASP A 93 0.09 -11.26 17.23
N ALA A 94 -0.62 -10.87 16.17
CA ALA A 94 -0.29 -9.66 15.40
C ALA A 94 -0.93 -8.38 15.95
N ARG A 95 -2.06 -8.47 16.67
CA ARG A 95 -2.76 -7.28 17.22
C ARG A 95 -2.40 -6.98 18.67
N GLU A 96 -2.06 -8.00 19.45
CA GLU A 96 -1.74 -7.86 20.87
C GLU A 96 -0.57 -6.89 21.13
N PRO A 97 0.54 -6.93 20.36
CA PRO A 97 1.65 -5.99 20.58
C PRO A 97 1.27 -4.51 20.41
N PHE A 98 0.27 -4.21 19.58
CA PHE A 98 -0.25 -2.85 19.38
C PHE A 98 -1.28 -2.43 20.44
N SER A 99 -1.66 -3.35 21.33
CA SER A 99 -2.59 -3.12 22.44
C SER A 99 -1.89 -2.60 23.70
N THR A 100 -0.56 -2.44 23.68
CA THR A 100 0.21 -1.94 24.82
C THR A 100 0.43 -0.43 24.74
N ALA A 101 0.20 0.26 25.87
CA ALA A 101 0.51 1.67 26.00
C ALA A 101 1.98 1.88 26.44
N PRO A 102 2.58 3.05 26.15
CA PRO A 102 3.88 3.42 26.69
C PRO A 102 3.90 3.35 28.22
N ALA A 103 4.98 2.82 28.79
CA ALA A 103 5.22 2.91 30.23
C ALA A 103 5.35 4.38 30.66
N LEU A 104 5.08 4.69 31.95
CA LEU A 104 5.07 6.08 32.47
C LEU A 104 6.40 6.83 32.26
N ASP A 105 7.52 6.13 32.15
CA ASP A 105 8.87 6.66 31.96
C ASP A 105 9.32 6.66 30.48
N LYS A 106 8.46 6.23 29.55
CA LYS A 106 8.76 6.15 28.11
C LYS A 106 7.85 7.08 27.31
N THR A 107 8.40 7.68 26.26
CA THR A 107 7.58 8.45 25.32
C THR A 107 6.80 7.49 24.40
N ALA A 108 5.70 7.99 23.83
CA ALA A 108 4.93 7.26 22.82
C ALA A 108 5.77 6.91 21.58
N SER A 109 6.69 7.79 21.20
CA SER A 109 7.61 7.55 20.08
C SER A 109 8.66 6.49 20.41
N ASP A 110 9.28 6.53 21.59
CA ASP A 110 10.27 5.51 21.99
C ASP A 110 9.63 4.13 22.07
N HIS A 111 8.43 4.03 22.64
CA HIS A 111 7.68 2.78 22.68
C HIS A 111 7.38 2.27 21.25
N ALA A 112 6.89 3.14 20.38
CA ALA A 112 6.57 2.79 19.00
C ALA A 112 7.79 2.35 18.21
N GLN A 113 8.94 3.02 18.34
CA GLN A 113 10.17 2.65 17.63
C GLN A 113 10.68 1.27 18.08
N ASN A 114 10.64 0.98 19.38
CA ASN A 114 11.00 -0.35 19.88
C ASN A 114 10.01 -1.42 19.38
N LEU A 115 8.72 -1.10 19.37
CA LEU A 115 7.69 -1.99 18.82
C LEU A 115 7.94 -2.26 17.33
N SER A 116 8.22 -1.24 16.53
CA SER A 116 8.56 -1.34 15.11
C SER A 116 9.73 -2.28 14.86
N ALA A 117 10.80 -2.15 15.64
CA ALA A 117 11.96 -3.03 15.54
C ALA A 117 11.60 -4.48 15.91
N SER A 118 10.85 -4.68 17.00
CA SER A 118 10.48 -6.03 17.47
C SER A 118 9.57 -6.78 16.50
N LEU A 119 8.68 -6.07 15.80
CA LEU A 119 7.72 -6.65 14.86
C LEU A 119 8.29 -6.79 13.44
N GLY A 120 9.45 -6.19 13.17
CA GLY A 120 10.05 -6.17 11.83
C GLY A 120 9.45 -5.12 10.89
N ILE A 121 8.79 -4.08 11.42
CA ILE A 121 8.36 -2.91 10.63
C ILE A 121 9.59 -2.18 10.07
N THR A 122 10.67 -2.10 10.85
CA THR A 122 11.96 -1.54 10.41
C THR A 122 12.58 -2.31 9.24
N ASP A 123 12.18 -3.57 9.03
CA ASP A 123 12.72 -4.46 8.01
C ASP A 123 11.88 -4.46 6.71
N ILE A 124 10.78 -3.69 6.65
CA ILE A 124 9.93 -3.61 5.45
C ILE A 124 10.75 -3.09 4.26
N PHE A 125 11.58 -2.08 4.50
CA PHE A 125 12.58 -1.53 3.57
C PHE A 125 13.96 -1.51 4.23
N PRO A 126 15.07 -1.35 3.48
CA PRO A 126 16.40 -1.29 4.06
C PRO A 126 16.53 -0.14 5.08
N GLU A 127 16.95 -0.46 6.30
CA GLU A 127 17.06 0.49 7.41
C GLU A 127 17.93 1.70 7.04
N HIS A 128 19.07 1.48 6.38
CA HIS A 128 20.00 2.54 5.98
C HIS A 128 19.42 3.54 4.95
N LEU A 129 18.30 3.21 4.30
CA LEU A 129 17.59 4.06 3.34
C LEU A 129 16.30 4.64 3.90
N THR A 130 15.90 4.24 5.12
CA THR A 130 14.57 4.48 5.67
C THR A 130 14.67 5.38 6.90
N THR A 131 13.95 6.50 6.87
CA THR A 131 13.70 7.31 8.06
C THR A 131 12.28 7.05 8.54
N LEU A 132 12.13 6.33 9.67
CA LEU A 132 10.85 5.96 10.26
C LEU A 132 10.51 6.88 11.44
N ASP A 133 9.30 7.45 11.43
CA ASP A 133 8.69 8.12 12.56
C ASP A 133 7.43 7.35 12.98
N ALA A 134 7.39 6.91 14.25
CA ALA A 134 6.38 6.00 14.77
C ALA A 134 5.79 6.53 16.09
N TYR A 135 4.53 6.19 16.33
CA TYR A 135 3.78 6.65 17.51
C TYR A 135 2.83 5.57 18.03
N SER A 136 2.82 5.35 19.35
CA SER A 136 1.90 4.45 20.05
C SER A 136 0.84 5.25 20.80
N PHE A 137 -0.43 4.91 20.58
CA PHE A 137 -1.56 5.58 21.18
C PHE A 137 -1.92 4.97 22.54
N THR A 138 -2.70 5.72 23.33
CA THR A 138 -3.24 5.27 24.63
C THR A 138 -4.77 5.26 24.55
N PRO A 139 -5.45 4.17 24.95
CA PRO A 139 -4.90 2.98 25.60
C PRO A 139 -4.18 2.01 24.65
N CYS A 140 -4.45 2.07 23.35
CA CYS A 140 -3.85 1.21 22.33
C CYS A 140 -3.86 1.91 20.97
N GLY A 141 -3.18 1.30 19.99
CA GLY A 141 -3.11 1.77 18.61
C GLY A 141 -1.70 2.20 18.23
N TYR A 142 -1.43 2.18 16.93
CA TYR A 142 -0.11 2.51 16.39
C TYR A 142 -0.26 3.24 15.06
N SER A 143 0.65 4.16 14.80
CA SER A 143 0.82 4.76 13.47
C SER A 143 2.28 5.07 13.19
N SER A 144 2.66 5.03 11.92
CA SER A 144 3.98 5.46 11.50
C SER A 144 4.01 5.95 10.07
N ASN A 145 4.90 6.90 9.81
CA ASN A 145 5.27 7.35 8.48
C ASN A 145 6.75 7.08 8.26
N ALA A 146 7.13 6.72 7.04
CA ALA A 146 8.51 6.53 6.68
C ALA A 146 8.83 7.21 5.34
N LEU A 147 10.02 7.79 5.26
CA LEU A 147 10.62 8.30 4.01
C LEU A 147 11.74 7.37 3.59
N ILE A 148 11.79 7.04 2.30
CA ILE A 148 12.70 6.03 1.74
C ILE A 148 13.44 6.63 0.57
N LYS A 149 14.78 6.59 0.63
CA LYS A 149 15.67 7.05 -0.45
C LYS A 149 16.06 5.90 -1.37
N TRP A 150 15.06 5.33 -2.04
CA TRP A 150 15.25 4.11 -2.85
C TRP A 150 16.23 4.29 -4.02
N GLY A 151 16.44 5.51 -4.53
CA GLY A 151 17.44 5.75 -5.58
C GLY A 151 18.89 5.76 -5.08
N GLU A 152 19.11 5.72 -3.76
CA GLU A 152 20.44 5.51 -3.18
C GLU A 152 20.78 4.00 -3.07
N ASP A 153 19.86 3.08 -3.40
CA ASP A 153 20.15 1.65 -3.53
C ASP A 153 20.79 1.35 -4.90
N PRO A 154 22.10 1.04 -4.97
CA PRO A 154 22.79 0.79 -6.24
C PRO A 154 22.33 -0.51 -6.90
N SER A 155 21.75 -1.42 -6.12
CA SER A 155 21.23 -2.68 -6.62
C SER A 155 19.81 -2.51 -7.16
N PHE A 156 19.08 -1.44 -6.82
CA PHE A 156 17.69 -1.24 -7.22
C PHE A 156 17.56 -0.63 -8.62
N VAL A 157 16.71 -1.25 -9.43
CA VAL A 157 16.37 -0.80 -10.77
C VAL A 157 14.85 -0.67 -10.81
N PRO A 158 14.32 0.55 -10.71
CA PRO A 158 12.88 0.77 -10.78
C PRO A 158 12.34 0.43 -12.18
N PRO A 159 11.06 0.03 -12.30
CA PRO A 159 10.40 -0.06 -13.59
C PRO A 159 10.44 1.30 -14.30
N SER A 160 11.04 1.36 -15.48
CA SER A 160 11.06 2.54 -16.32
C SER A 160 10.48 2.21 -17.69
N PRO A 161 9.62 3.06 -18.28
CA PRO A 161 9.07 2.86 -19.62
C PRO A 161 10.16 2.70 -20.69
N ASN A 162 11.31 3.37 -20.50
CA ASN A 162 12.37 3.47 -21.50
C ASN A 162 13.59 2.57 -21.21
N GLY A 163 13.51 1.64 -20.25
CA GLY A 163 14.56 0.65 -19.95
C GLY A 163 15.89 1.19 -19.37
N ASN A 164 16.12 2.50 -19.38
CA ASN A 164 17.35 3.15 -18.89
C ASN A 164 17.19 3.68 -17.45
N GLY A 165 16.71 2.84 -16.53
CA GLY A 165 16.25 3.24 -15.19
C GLY A 165 17.29 3.81 -14.21
N HIS A 166 18.54 4.01 -14.63
CA HIS A 166 19.61 4.47 -13.74
C HIS A 166 20.29 5.79 -14.18
N CYS A 167 20.24 6.16 -15.47
CA CYS A 167 20.94 7.36 -15.97
C CYS A 167 20.16 8.03 -17.10
N ILE A 168 19.66 9.26 -16.87
CA ILE A 168 19.22 10.17 -17.93
C ILE A 168 20.23 11.31 -17.97
N ASN A 169 20.92 11.51 -19.11
CA ASN A 169 21.95 12.55 -19.28
C ASN A 169 23.13 12.48 -18.28
N GLY A 170 23.54 11.27 -17.85
CA GLY A 170 24.72 11.07 -17.01
C GLY A 170 24.57 11.54 -15.55
N THR A 171 23.35 11.89 -15.11
CA THR A 171 23.04 12.18 -13.70
C THR A 171 22.20 11.05 -13.12
N LEU A 172 22.69 10.43 -12.04
CA LEU A 172 21.93 9.50 -11.21
C LEU A 172 20.81 10.30 -10.55
N ARG A 173 19.55 10.02 -10.88
CA ARG A 173 18.43 10.63 -10.16
C ARG A 173 18.22 9.89 -8.84
N THR A 174 18.17 10.65 -7.75
CA THR A 174 17.74 10.18 -6.44
C THR A 174 16.23 9.98 -6.47
N GLY A 175 15.79 8.74 -6.33
CA GLY A 175 14.39 8.40 -6.12
C GLY A 175 14.06 8.40 -4.64
N GLU A 176 12.99 9.10 -4.27
CA GLU A 176 12.44 9.12 -2.91
C GLU A 176 11.00 8.61 -2.92
N GLY A 177 10.54 8.07 -1.81
CA GLY A 177 9.17 7.60 -1.64
C GLY A 177 8.80 7.53 -0.16
N TYR A 178 7.57 7.11 0.11
CA TYR A 178 7.07 6.93 1.46
C TYR A 178 6.39 5.57 1.63
N TYR A 179 6.26 5.17 2.89
CA TYR A 179 5.16 4.31 3.30
C TYR A 179 4.53 4.83 4.58
N THR A 180 3.26 4.47 4.81
CA THR A 180 2.56 4.77 6.06
C THR A 180 1.79 3.55 6.55
N ILE A 181 1.67 3.42 7.87
CA ILE A 181 1.00 2.32 8.56
C ILE A 181 0.09 2.89 9.63
N HIS A 182 -1.13 2.37 9.72
CA HIS A 182 -2.06 2.65 10.81
C HIS A 182 -2.67 1.35 11.32
N VAL A 183 -2.76 1.19 12.65
CA VAL A 183 -3.27 -0.03 13.29
C VAL A 183 -4.31 0.29 14.35
N THR A 184 -5.48 -0.33 14.22
CA THR A 184 -6.57 -0.42 15.19
C THR A 184 -6.62 -1.87 15.70
N PRO A 185 -6.04 -2.17 16.89
CA PRO A 185 -5.79 -3.56 17.32
C PRO A 185 -6.96 -4.27 18.00
N GLU A 186 -8.06 -3.57 18.28
CA GLU A 186 -9.17 -4.08 19.06
C GLU A 186 -9.82 -5.33 18.43
N GLU A 187 -10.15 -6.30 19.26
CA GLU A 187 -10.80 -7.54 18.83
C GLU A 187 -12.20 -7.28 18.26
N GLY A 188 -12.54 -7.99 17.18
CA GLY A 188 -13.85 -7.88 16.53
C GLY A 188 -13.96 -6.78 15.47
N TRP A 189 -13.06 -5.80 15.48
CA TRP A 189 -12.95 -4.77 14.43
C TRP A 189 -11.48 -4.40 14.16
N SER A 190 -10.57 -5.36 14.33
CA SER A 190 -9.14 -5.12 14.13
C SER A 190 -8.88 -4.78 12.66
N TYR A 191 -8.08 -3.73 12.46
CA TYR A 191 -7.78 -3.17 11.16
C TYR A 191 -6.32 -2.70 11.11
N ALA A 192 -5.66 -2.96 9.99
CA ALA A 192 -4.39 -2.33 9.66
C ALA A 192 -4.38 -1.88 8.20
N SER A 193 -3.77 -0.73 7.93
CA SER A 193 -3.51 -0.24 6.58
C SER A 193 -2.01 -0.09 6.38
N PHE A 194 -1.54 -0.41 5.18
CA PHE A 194 -0.22 -0.09 4.69
C PHE A 194 -0.37 0.59 3.32
N GLU A 195 0.28 1.72 3.10
CA GLU A 195 0.30 2.43 1.83
C GLU A 195 1.74 2.77 1.45
N CYS A 196 2.11 2.65 0.18
CA CYS A 196 3.46 2.98 -0.30
C CYS A 196 3.45 3.43 -1.77
N ASN A 197 4.32 4.38 -2.12
CA ASN A 197 4.44 4.91 -3.48
C ASN A 197 5.74 4.55 -4.22
N ILE A 198 6.56 3.66 -3.67
CA ILE A 198 7.83 3.28 -4.30
C ILE A 198 7.52 2.42 -5.54
N PRO A 199 8.05 2.76 -6.73
CA PRO A 199 7.75 2.03 -7.96
C PRO A 199 8.45 0.67 -7.97
N LEU A 200 7.77 -0.37 -7.46
CA LEU A 200 8.38 -1.69 -7.32
C LEU A 200 8.22 -2.55 -8.58
N PRO A 201 9.26 -3.30 -8.99
CA PRO A 201 9.10 -4.36 -9.96
C PRO A 201 8.21 -5.48 -9.38
N ALA A 202 7.42 -6.13 -10.23
CA ALA A 202 6.55 -7.22 -9.79
C ALA A 202 7.34 -8.42 -9.25
N VAL A 203 8.49 -8.73 -9.87
CA VAL A 203 9.38 -9.84 -9.51
C VAL A 203 10.84 -9.45 -9.78
N ARG A 204 11.75 -9.79 -8.86
CA ARG A 204 13.20 -9.75 -9.09
C ARG A 204 13.87 -11.11 -8.91
N PRO A 205 15.01 -11.38 -9.58
CA PRO A 205 15.91 -12.46 -9.18
C PRO A 205 16.47 -12.15 -7.79
N ALA A 206 16.26 -13.06 -6.84
CA ALA A 206 16.80 -13.10 -5.47
C ALA A 206 17.16 -11.73 -4.87
N SER A 207 16.22 -11.09 -4.17
CA SER A 207 16.52 -9.90 -3.37
C SER A 207 17.30 -10.27 -2.11
N GLU A 208 18.47 -9.68 -1.90
CA GLU A 208 19.07 -9.63 -0.56
C GLU A 208 18.16 -8.83 0.38
N SER A 209 18.09 -9.19 1.66
CA SER A 209 17.25 -8.50 2.65
C SER A 209 17.57 -7.00 2.78
N THR A 210 18.78 -6.62 2.36
CA THR A 210 19.38 -5.28 2.43
C THR A 210 19.01 -4.35 1.27
N SER A 211 18.29 -4.84 0.25
CA SER A 211 17.88 -4.05 -0.92
C SER A 211 16.38 -3.75 -0.92
N ILE A 212 15.98 -2.76 -1.73
CA ILE A 212 14.57 -2.41 -1.96
C ILE A 212 13.83 -3.66 -2.48
N PRO A 213 12.72 -4.08 -1.84
CA PRO A 213 12.01 -5.32 -2.17
C PRO A 213 11.31 -5.23 -3.54
N ASP A 214 11.02 -6.39 -4.13
CA ASP A 214 9.99 -6.45 -5.19
C ASP A 214 8.57 -6.43 -4.58
N LEU A 215 7.56 -6.25 -5.43
CA LEU A 215 6.16 -6.18 -5.00
C LEU A 215 5.72 -7.41 -4.19
N LYS A 216 6.14 -8.61 -4.64
CA LYS A 216 5.86 -9.86 -3.95
C LYS A 216 6.43 -9.85 -2.53
N THR A 217 7.71 -9.50 -2.40
CA THR A 217 8.43 -9.48 -1.13
C THR A 217 7.86 -8.41 -0.19
N LEU A 218 7.49 -7.24 -0.71
CA LEU A 218 6.81 -6.20 0.08
C LEU A 218 5.51 -6.73 0.69
N VAL A 219 4.64 -7.32 -0.14
CA VAL A 219 3.36 -7.90 0.33
C VAL A 219 3.61 -8.97 1.38
N GLN A 220 4.62 -9.84 1.18
CA GLN A 220 4.99 -10.84 2.16
C GLN A 220 5.48 -10.23 3.47
N ARG A 221 6.33 -9.20 3.44
CA ARG A 221 6.82 -8.54 4.67
C ARG A 221 5.65 -7.96 5.46
N VAL A 222 4.78 -7.17 4.82
CA VAL A 222 3.61 -6.53 5.45
C VAL A 222 2.65 -7.58 6.02
N VAL A 223 2.24 -8.57 5.23
CA VAL A 223 1.26 -9.58 5.65
C VAL A 223 1.82 -10.51 6.75
N SER A 224 3.15 -10.66 6.83
CA SER A 224 3.79 -11.42 7.92
C SER A 224 3.67 -10.72 9.27
N ILE A 225 3.71 -9.39 9.27
CA ILE A 225 3.58 -8.56 10.48
C ILE A 225 2.15 -8.59 11.00
N PHE A 226 1.19 -8.25 10.12
CA PHE A 226 -0.19 -8.01 10.54
C PHE A 226 -1.08 -9.26 10.52
N GLN A 227 -0.67 -10.30 9.80
CA GLN A 227 -1.33 -11.61 9.84
C GLN A 227 -2.87 -11.54 9.74
N PRO A 228 -3.44 -10.89 8.70
CA PRO A 228 -4.87 -10.66 8.54
C PRO A 228 -5.68 -11.92 8.26
N GLY A 229 -6.93 -11.99 8.71
CA GLY A 229 -7.90 -12.99 8.26
C GLY A 229 -8.44 -12.67 6.88
N ARG A 230 -8.53 -11.39 6.53
CA ARG A 230 -8.97 -10.89 5.21
C ARG A 230 -8.13 -9.69 4.80
N LEU A 231 -7.85 -9.56 3.51
CA LEU A 231 -7.14 -8.40 2.99
C LEU A 231 -7.58 -8.03 1.57
N SER A 232 -7.48 -6.75 1.25
CA SER A 232 -7.57 -6.22 -0.10
C SER A 232 -6.26 -5.53 -0.47
N LEU A 233 -5.86 -5.65 -1.74
CA LEU A 233 -4.75 -4.91 -2.33
C LEU A 233 -5.27 -4.03 -3.45
N THR A 234 -4.89 -2.77 -3.45
CA THR A 234 -5.01 -1.85 -4.59
C THR A 234 -3.62 -1.51 -5.06
N LEU A 235 -3.41 -1.46 -6.37
CA LEU A 235 -2.20 -0.89 -6.96
C LEU A 235 -2.58 0.02 -8.12
N PHE A 236 -2.34 1.31 -7.94
CA PHE A 236 -2.41 2.33 -8.97
C PHE A 236 -1.07 2.50 -9.65
N ILE A 237 -1.11 2.61 -10.97
CA ILE A 237 0.07 2.85 -11.79
C ILE A 237 -0.31 3.87 -12.86
N SER A 238 0.41 4.98 -12.98
CA SER A 238 0.21 5.86 -14.13
C SER A 238 0.66 5.19 -15.43
N SER A 239 -0.16 5.30 -16.46
CA SER A 239 0.14 4.94 -17.84
C SER A 239 0.44 6.22 -18.64
N GLU A 240 1.54 6.23 -19.40
CA GLU A 240 1.80 7.29 -20.38
C GLU A 240 1.15 6.88 -21.71
N ASP A 241 0.18 7.69 -22.16
CA ASP A 241 -0.56 7.58 -23.43
C ASP A 241 -1.54 6.39 -23.60
N GLU A 242 -2.74 6.67 -24.13
CA GLU A 242 -3.84 5.69 -24.38
C GLU A 242 -3.48 4.58 -25.40
N GLU A 243 -2.29 4.64 -26.01
CA GLU A 243 -1.79 3.66 -26.97
C GLU A 243 -0.76 2.68 -26.38
N ASP A 244 -0.36 2.84 -25.11
CA ASP A 244 0.61 1.96 -24.49
C ASP A 244 -0.01 0.61 -24.08
N SER A 245 0.06 -0.36 -25.02
CA SER A 245 -0.27 -1.77 -24.80
C SER A 245 0.48 -2.45 -23.63
N SER A 246 1.45 -1.76 -22.99
CA SER A 246 2.17 -2.24 -21.82
C SER A 246 1.38 -2.17 -20.50
N GLY A 247 0.35 -1.32 -20.40
CA GLY A 247 -0.43 -1.14 -19.15
C GLY A 247 -1.04 -2.44 -18.63
N GLY A 248 -1.71 -3.20 -19.51
CA GLY A 248 -2.25 -4.52 -19.19
C GLY A 248 -1.20 -5.52 -18.69
N SER A 249 0.02 -5.46 -19.24
CA SER A 249 1.14 -6.31 -18.82
C SER A 249 1.59 -6.00 -17.39
N ARG A 250 1.65 -4.72 -17.00
CA ARG A 250 2.06 -4.29 -15.65
C ARG A 250 1.04 -4.70 -14.59
N VAL A 251 -0.24 -4.48 -14.88
CA VAL A 251 -1.35 -4.91 -14.02
C VAL A 251 -1.37 -6.42 -13.84
N ASP A 252 -1.21 -7.19 -14.92
CA ASP A 252 -1.18 -8.64 -14.82
C ASP A 252 0.04 -9.16 -14.07
N ALA A 253 1.20 -8.52 -14.23
CA ALA A 253 2.38 -8.82 -13.43
C ALA A 253 2.12 -8.57 -11.93
N ALA A 254 1.46 -7.47 -11.58
CA ALA A 254 1.07 -7.18 -10.20
C ALA A 254 0.08 -8.21 -9.65
N GLN A 255 -0.94 -8.57 -10.42
CA GLN A 255 -1.91 -9.61 -10.06
C GLN A 255 -1.25 -10.98 -9.82
N LYS A 256 -0.22 -11.30 -10.60
CA LYS A 256 0.59 -12.50 -10.38
C LYS A 256 1.42 -12.38 -9.11
N ALA A 257 2.07 -11.25 -8.86
CA ALA A 257 2.86 -11.00 -7.65
C ALA A 257 2.00 -11.12 -6.38
N PHE A 258 0.78 -10.56 -6.37
CA PHE A 258 -0.17 -10.72 -5.26
C PHE A 258 -0.50 -12.18 -4.98
N MET A 259 -0.80 -12.95 -6.02
CA MET A 259 -1.11 -14.37 -5.89
C MET A 259 0.11 -15.16 -5.37
N ASP A 260 1.28 -14.93 -5.96
CA ASP A 260 2.52 -15.60 -5.56
C ASP A 260 2.91 -15.27 -4.12
N ALA A 261 2.69 -14.02 -3.67
CA ALA A 261 2.97 -13.58 -2.30
C ALA A 261 2.11 -14.32 -1.27
N LEU A 262 0.85 -14.60 -1.62
CA LEU A 262 -0.20 -15.01 -0.68
C LEU A 262 -0.60 -16.50 -0.78
N SER A 263 -0.09 -17.21 -1.79
CA SER A 263 -0.40 -18.64 -2.02
C SER A 263 0.09 -19.56 -0.89
N VAL A 264 1.33 -19.40 -0.43
CA VAL A 264 1.89 -20.06 0.77
C VAL A 264 2.93 -19.15 1.39
N GLN A 265 2.66 -18.66 2.59
CA GLN A 265 3.54 -17.75 3.31
C GLN A 265 4.06 -18.40 4.59
N ALA A 266 5.38 -18.47 4.73
CA ALA A 266 6.04 -18.82 5.98
C ALA A 266 6.08 -17.56 6.87
N MET A 267 5.49 -17.64 8.06
CA MET A 267 5.51 -16.55 9.04
C MET A 267 6.62 -16.80 10.07
N LYS A 268 7.27 -15.71 10.51
CA LYS A 268 8.15 -15.78 11.69
C LYS A 268 7.28 -16.21 12.89
N GLY A 269 7.62 -17.32 13.53
CA GLY A 269 6.95 -17.76 14.76
C GLY A 269 7.55 -17.10 15.99
N VAL A 270 6.84 -17.25 17.11
CA VAL A 270 7.29 -16.85 18.45
C VAL A 270 8.41 -17.79 18.91
N GLU A 271 9.48 -17.26 19.48
CA GLU A 271 10.57 -18.06 20.08
C GLU A 271 10.02 -18.84 21.28
N ALA A 272 9.79 -20.13 21.10
CA ALA A 272 9.46 -21.06 22.17
C ALA A 272 10.48 -22.22 22.17
N GLY A 273 11.66 -21.98 22.74
CA GLY A 273 12.73 -23.00 22.85
C GLY A 273 13.43 -23.32 21.53
N GLU A 274 14.37 -24.27 21.56
CA GLU A 274 15.34 -24.60 20.49
C GLU A 274 14.75 -25.04 19.13
N ASP A 275 13.41 -25.07 18.97
CA ASP A 275 12.71 -25.37 17.72
C ASP A 275 11.94 -24.14 17.19
N LYS A 276 12.38 -23.59 16.04
CA LYS A 276 11.65 -22.51 15.35
C LYS A 276 10.36 -23.06 14.73
N VAL A 277 9.23 -22.89 15.41
CA VAL A 277 7.89 -23.14 14.85
C VAL A 277 7.61 -22.11 13.76
N VAL A 278 7.38 -22.53 12.52
CA VAL A 278 7.06 -21.62 11.40
C VAL A 278 5.59 -21.78 11.06
N ALA A 279 4.75 -20.86 11.57
CA ALA A 279 3.35 -20.83 11.19
C ALA A 279 3.22 -20.56 9.68
N LYS A 280 2.50 -21.42 8.95
CA LYS A 280 2.23 -21.20 7.53
C LYS A 280 0.81 -20.71 7.33
N ARG A 281 0.65 -19.56 6.68
CA ARG A 281 -0.64 -19.02 6.27
C ARG A 281 -0.75 -19.08 4.76
N ALA A 282 -1.89 -19.58 4.28
CA ALA A 282 -2.23 -19.60 2.87
C ALA A 282 -3.54 -18.85 2.69
N TYR A 283 -3.56 -17.95 1.70
CA TYR A 283 -4.73 -17.15 1.39
C TYR A 283 -5.32 -17.58 0.06
N LYS A 284 -6.65 -17.57 -0.01
CA LYS A 284 -7.40 -17.80 -1.24
C LYS A 284 -7.87 -16.47 -1.78
N ARG A 285 -7.56 -16.18 -3.06
CA ARG A 285 -8.10 -15.01 -3.75
C ARG A 285 -9.60 -15.17 -3.92
N THR A 286 -10.36 -14.16 -3.53
CA THR A 286 -11.83 -14.12 -3.66
C THR A 286 -12.27 -13.27 -4.84
N ASP A 287 -11.56 -12.19 -5.15
CA ASP A 287 -11.84 -11.31 -6.29
C ASP A 287 -10.53 -10.85 -6.97
N LYS A 288 -10.57 -10.67 -8.29
CA LYS A 288 -9.53 -10.02 -9.13
C LYS A 288 -10.26 -9.05 -10.05
N ILE A 289 -9.92 -7.77 -9.99
CA ILE A 289 -10.50 -6.73 -10.84
C ILE A 289 -9.37 -5.86 -11.37
N ASN A 290 -9.40 -5.58 -12.66
CA ASN A 290 -8.50 -4.65 -13.32
C ASN A 290 -9.33 -3.52 -13.91
N TYR A 291 -8.93 -2.28 -13.68
CA TYR A 291 -9.53 -1.11 -14.31
C TYR A 291 -8.46 -0.29 -15.01
N GLU A 292 -8.85 0.31 -16.12
CA GLU A 292 -8.11 1.37 -16.78
C GLU A 292 -8.95 2.65 -16.65
N PHE A 293 -8.30 3.69 -16.16
CA PHE A 293 -8.82 5.04 -16.04
C PHE A 293 -7.94 5.95 -16.89
N GLY A 294 -8.40 7.15 -17.25
CA GLY A 294 -7.62 8.05 -18.11
C GLY A 294 -6.22 8.34 -17.54
N GLY A 295 -5.19 7.66 -18.05
CA GLY A 295 -3.79 7.74 -17.59
C GLY A 295 -3.42 6.94 -16.33
N TYR A 296 -4.28 6.05 -15.81
CA TYR A 296 -3.96 5.17 -14.68
C TYR A 296 -4.56 3.78 -14.83
N ASP A 297 -3.76 2.77 -14.53
CA ASP A 297 -4.20 1.40 -14.36
C ASP A 297 -4.37 1.04 -12.88
N LEU A 298 -5.37 0.23 -12.57
CA LEU A 298 -5.64 -0.31 -11.24
C LEU A 298 -5.65 -1.83 -11.26
N ALA A 299 -4.79 -2.44 -10.44
CA ALA A 299 -4.93 -3.83 -10.01
C ALA A 299 -5.62 -3.89 -8.64
N PHE A 300 -6.82 -4.45 -8.57
CA PHE A 300 -7.50 -4.77 -7.32
C PHE A 300 -7.59 -6.28 -7.11
N ALA A 301 -7.32 -6.74 -5.88
CA ALA A 301 -7.55 -8.12 -5.49
C ALA A 301 -7.92 -8.23 -4.02
N SER A 302 -8.80 -9.18 -3.69
CA SER A 302 -9.16 -9.52 -2.31
C SER A 302 -8.83 -10.97 -2.01
N PHE A 303 -8.47 -11.23 -0.75
CA PHE A 303 -8.00 -12.51 -0.27
C PHE A 303 -8.56 -12.80 1.12
N GLU A 304 -8.82 -14.08 1.38
CA GLU A 304 -9.24 -14.58 2.69
C GLU A 304 -8.30 -15.70 3.13
N LEU A 305 -8.01 -15.77 4.42
CA LEU A 305 -7.23 -16.85 5.00
C LEU A 305 -7.94 -18.18 4.77
N PHE A 306 -7.27 -19.10 4.07
CA PHE A 306 -7.81 -20.42 3.74
C PHE A 306 -7.31 -21.51 4.69
N SER A 307 -6.04 -21.43 5.10
CA SER A 307 -5.41 -22.42 5.97
C SER A 307 -4.32 -21.79 6.82
N SER A 308 -4.27 -22.19 8.09
CA SER A 308 -3.17 -21.93 9.02
C SER A 308 -2.68 -23.26 9.59
N VAL A 309 -1.42 -23.61 9.38
CA VAL A 309 -0.81 -24.81 9.97
C VAL A 309 0.40 -24.38 10.80
N LEU A 310 0.37 -24.73 12.09
CA LEU A 310 1.54 -24.71 12.96
C LEU A 310 2.34 -25.99 12.68
N LYS A 311 3.60 -25.86 12.27
CA LYS A 311 4.53 -26.98 12.08
C LYS A 311 5.71 -26.83 13.02
#